data_AF-A0A3S9SMS6-F1
#
_entry.id   AF-A0A3S9SMS6-F1
#
_cell.length_a   1.000
_cell.length_b   1.000
_cell.length_c   1.000
_cell.angle_alpha   90.00
_cell.angle_beta   90.00
_cell.angle_gamma   90.00
#
_symmetry.space_group_name_H-M   'P 1'
#
loop_
_entity.id
_entity.type
_entity.pdbx_description
1 polymer ?
#
loop_
_entity_poly.entity_id
_entity_poly.type
_entity_poly.pdbx_seq_one_letter_code
_entity_poly.pdbx_strand_id
1 'polypeptide(L)'
;MPRAQTPEQIVQRHYRNYSQQHRCFRASPSDAELGYNADYGGEFCMRQTKREIRQTAQGRLMYLLYTGDRFDFGKGESTGGRVQSGLAGIFVLKQVRGGWQLLAAKPYIEIGTYGVAPEAKYWSFRQFGRARWGFMTPMSYLSHGYASSEILIFTHNGAGKVSESRITTKTNNGYILDNCRTNRDTGQPNTPAERQKCRGEWHKLSASFRIMPHARPTAGFYPLQLTVSGFDGFKRYRNQTFLIHYNAAQESYVEPRTYPLANK
;
A
#
# COMPACT_ATOMS: atom_id res chain seq x y z
N MET A 1 18.08 9.96 30.96
CA MET A 1 18.24 9.16 29.71
C MET A 1 17.00 8.29 29.53
N PRO A 2 16.45 8.12 28.31
CA PRO A 2 15.32 7.23 28.09
C PRO A 2 15.69 5.79 28.47
N ARG A 3 14.81 5.11 29.21
CA ARG A 3 15.02 3.71 29.66
C ARG A 3 15.01 2.79 28.44
N ALA A 4 15.98 1.87 28.35
CA ALA A 4 16.01 0.88 27.28
C ALA A 4 14.77 -0.03 27.35
N GLN A 5 14.14 -0.28 26.20
CA GLN A 5 12.90 -1.06 26.10
C GLN A 5 13.05 -2.24 25.15
N THR A 6 12.20 -3.26 25.35
CA THR A 6 12.01 -4.29 24.33
C THR A 6 11.17 -3.72 23.16
N PRO A 7 11.29 -4.28 21.94
CA PRO A 7 10.43 -3.90 20.82
C PRO A 7 8.93 -3.97 21.14
N GLU A 8 8.52 -5.00 21.88
CA GLU A 8 7.13 -5.25 22.26
C GLU A 8 6.61 -4.15 23.19
N GLN A 9 7.41 -3.70 24.17
CA GLN A 9 7.07 -2.59 25.05
C GLN A 9 6.92 -1.27 24.29
N ILE A 10 7.65 -1.09 23.18
CA ILE A 10 7.53 0.10 22.33
C ILE A 10 6.22 0.03 21.52
N VAL A 11 5.95 -1.12 20.89
CA VAL A 11 4.73 -1.33 20.10
C VAL A 11 3.47 -1.23 20.98
N GLN A 12 3.51 -1.75 22.20
CA GLN A 12 2.42 -1.68 23.19
C GLN A 12 1.97 -0.26 23.56
N ARG A 13 2.83 0.75 23.37
CA ARG A 13 2.43 2.16 23.59
C ARG A 13 1.40 2.63 22.55
N HIS A 14 1.46 2.04 21.36
CA HIS A 14 0.53 2.31 20.27
C HIS A 14 -0.61 1.30 20.29
N TYR A 15 -0.32 0.01 20.45
CA TYR A 15 -1.34 -1.03 20.54
C TYR A 15 -1.49 -1.50 21.99
N ARG A 16 -2.35 -0.81 22.74
CA ARG A 16 -2.42 -0.96 24.20
C ARG A 16 -3.03 -2.28 24.66
N ASN A 17 -3.96 -2.82 23.88
CA ASN A 17 -4.78 -3.95 24.29
C ASN A 17 -4.31 -5.23 23.60
N TYR A 18 -3.66 -6.15 24.32
CA TYR A 18 -3.27 -7.45 23.76
C TYR A 18 -4.27 -8.54 24.16
N SER A 19 -4.85 -9.22 23.16
CA SER A 19 -5.68 -10.40 23.39
C SER A 19 -4.80 -11.64 23.51
N GLN A 20 -4.75 -12.23 24.70
CA GLN A 20 -4.03 -13.49 24.93
C GLN A 20 -4.68 -14.65 24.16
N GLN A 21 -6.02 -14.70 24.15
CA GLN A 21 -6.79 -15.73 23.46
C GLN A 21 -6.50 -15.76 21.96
N HIS A 22 -6.53 -14.60 21.31
CA HIS A 22 -6.39 -14.51 19.84
C HIS A 22 -4.97 -14.18 19.37
N ARG A 23 -4.04 -14.01 20.34
CA ARG A 23 -2.61 -13.76 20.14
C ARG A 23 -2.34 -12.59 19.18
N CYS A 24 -3.00 -11.46 19.44
CA CYS A 24 -2.87 -10.24 18.65
C CYS A 24 -3.17 -9.01 19.50
N PHE A 25 -2.71 -7.86 19.03
CA PHE A 25 -3.19 -6.60 19.59
C PHE A 25 -4.54 -6.21 19.01
N ARG A 26 -5.45 -5.77 19.87
CA ARG A 26 -6.71 -5.12 19.52
C ARG A 26 -6.39 -3.66 19.18
N ALA A 27 -6.76 -3.25 17.98
CA ALA A 27 -6.78 -1.85 17.59
C ALA A 27 -8.21 -1.45 17.25
N SER A 28 -8.68 -0.32 17.78
CA SER A 28 -10.01 0.20 17.46
C SER A 28 -9.96 1.12 16.23
N PRO A 29 -11.05 1.26 15.46
CA PRO A 29 -11.15 2.26 14.38
C PRO A 29 -10.87 3.69 14.87
N SER A 30 -11.25 4.00 16.12
CA SER A 30 -10.97 5.31 16.75
C SER A 30 -9.49 5.54 17.02
N ASP A 31 -8.72 4.50 17.36
CA ASP A 31 -7.26 4.63 17.52
C ASP A 31 -6.58 4.95 16.19
N ALA A 32 -7.18 4.51 15.09
CA ALA A 32 -6.64 4.59 13.74
C ALA A 32 -7.10 5.85 12.97
N GLU A 33 -7.90 6.72 13.57
CA GLU A 33 -8.48 7.94 12.95
C GLU A 33 -9.08 7.63 11.55
N LEU A 34 -9.72 6.47 11.40
CA LEU A 34 -10.23 6.01 10.10
C LEU A 34 -11.42 6.86 9.65
N GLY A 35 -11.41 7.26 8.37
CA GLY A 35 -12.41 8.16 7.78
C GLY A 35 -13.79 7.54 7.49
N TYR A 36 -14.06 6.32 7.97
CA TYR A 36 -15.37 5.68 7.81
C TYR A 36 -16.14 5.68 9.13
N ASN A 37 -17.45 5.96 9.06
CA ASN A 37 -18.34 6.03 10.23
C ASN A 37 -18.24 4.76 11.09
N ALA A 38 -18.21 4.97 12.41
CA ALA A 38 -18.16 3.95 13.45
C ALA A 38 -19.30 2.90 13.37
N ASP A 39 -20.35 3.19 12.60
CA ASP A 39 -21.53 2.33 12.40
C ASP A 39 -21.23 1.02 11.64
N TYR A 40 -20.12 0.98 10.91
CA TYR A 40 -19.62 -0.26 10.29
C TYR A 40 -18.67 -1.04 11.21
N GLY A 41 -18.59 -0.67 12.49
CA GLY A 41 -17.56 -0.96 13.48
C GLY A 41 -17.10 -2.41 13.63
N GLY A 42 -15.79 -2.55 13.83
CA GLY A 42 -15.11 -3.80 14.17
C GLY A 42 -13.67 -3.47 14.53
N GLU A 43 -13.14 -4.08 15.59
CA GLU A 43 -11.73 -3.95 15.95
C GLU A 43 -10.85 -4.71 14.96
N PHE A 44 -9.56 -4.44 15.00
CA PHE A 44 -8.55 -5.13 14.22
C PHE A 44 -7.69 -6.01 15.11
N CYS A 45 -7.32 -7.18 14.60
CA CYS A 45 -6.44 -8.12 15.28
C CYS A 45 -5.03 -8.04 14.68
N MET A 46 -4.24 -7.08 15.19
CA MET A 46 -2.91 -6.73 14.70
C MET A 46 -1.86 -7.75 15.16
N ARG A 47 -1.16 -8.36 14.20
CA ARG A 47 -0.08 -9.32 14.44
C ARG A 47 1.21 -8.85 13.77
N GLN A 48 2.36 -9.23 14.34
CA GLN A 48 3.64 -8.96 13.70
C GLN A 48 3.79 -9.87 12.47
N THR A 49 3.88 -9.25 11.31
CA THR A 49 3.91 -9.94 10.01
C THR A 49 5.33 -10.10 9.50
N LYS A 50 6.18 -9.07 9.68
CA LYS A 50 7.60 -9.12 9.34
C LYS A 50 8.45 -8.34 10.33
N ARG A 51 9.70 -8.78 10.47
CA ARG A 51 10.74 -8.11 11.24
C ARG A 51 12.04 -8.15 10.44
N GLU A 52 12.64 -6.98 10.24
CA GLU A 52 13.86 -6.83 9.47
C GLU A 52 14.86 -5.99 10.25
N ILE A 53 16.14 -6.32 10.17
CA ILE A 53 17.20 -5.59 10.85
C ILE A 53 18.23 -5.15 9.83
N ARG A 54 18.64 -3.88 9.85
CA ARG A 54 19.67 -3.34 8.96
C ARG A 54 20.69 -2.54 9.74
N GLN A 55 21.96 -2.73 9.39
CA GLN A 55 23.04 -1.84 9.80
C GLN A 55 23.01 -0.61 8.89
N THR A 56 22.98 0.58 9.49
CA THR A 56 22.97 1.85 8.76
C THR A 56 24.04 2.79 9.32
N ALA A 57 24.26 3.93 8.65
CA ALA A 57 25.13 4.99 9.16
C ALA A 57 24.66 5.55 10.52
N GLN A 58 23.37 5.40 10.86
CA GLN A 58 22.81 5.84 12.14
C GLN A 58 22.84 4.75 13.22
N GLY A 59 23.44 3.59 12.92
CA GLY A 59 23.45 2.41 13.77
C GLY A 59 22.50 1.31 13.29
N ARG A 60 22.25 0.35 14.17
CA ARG A 60 21.39 -0.81 13.89
C ARG A 60 19.93 -0.41 14.03
N LEU A 61 19.17 -0.56 12.94
CA LEU A 61 17.74 -0.29 12.89
C LEU A 61 16.94 -1.58 12.76
N MET A 62 15.81 -1.66 13.44
CA MET A 62 14.82 -2.74 13.32
C MET A 62 13.53 -2.17 12.73
N TYR A 63 13.05 -2.80 11.66
CA TYR A 63 11.80 -2.48 10.98
C TYR A 63 10.80 -3.57 11.32
N LEU A 64 9.68 -3.17 11.90
CA LEU A 64 8.58 -4.06 12.25
C LEU A 64 7.39 -3.72 11.37
N LEU A 65 6.81 -4.74 10.77
CA LEU A 65 5.52 -4.66 10.08
C LEU A 65 4.51 -5.44 10.92
N TYR A 66 3.43 -4.77 11.26
CA TYR A 66 2.22 -5.38 11.78
C TYR A 66 1.13 -5.30 10.73
N THR A 67 0.32 -6.34 10.61
CA THR A 67 -0.92 -6.31 9.82
C THR A 67 -2.05 -6.87 10.67
N GLY A 68 -3.25 -6.37 10.47
CA GLY A 68 -4.43 -6.84 11.17
C GLY A 68 -5.65 -6.81 10.28
N ASP A 69 -6.38 -7.92 10.30
CA ASP A 69 -7.70 -7.99 9.71
C ASP A 69 -8.71 -7.43 10.71
N ARG A 70 -9.82 -6.92 10.19
CA ARG A 70 -11.01 -6.69 11.01
C ARG A 70 -11.45 -8.02 11.61
N PHE A 71 -11.80 -8.00 12.88
CA PHE A 71 -11.93 -9.21 13.68
C PHE A 71 -13.03 -9.07 14.72
N ASP A 72 -13.92 -10.07 14.78
CA ASP A 72 -14.87 -10.21 15.88
C ASP A 72 -14.19 -11.01 17.00
N PHE A 73 -13.83 -10.32 18.08
CA PHE A 73 -13.16 -10.94 19.23
C PHE A 73 -14.07 -11.87 20.05
N GLY A 74 -15.40 -11.74 19.93
CA GLY A 74 -16.37 -12.62 20.58
C GLY A 74 -16.51 -13.95 19.85
N LYS A 75 -16.47 -13.92 18.51
CA LYS A 75 -16.55 -15.13 17.66
C LYS A 75 -15.20 -15.74 17.30
N GLY A 76 -14.12 -14.96 17.38
CA GLY A 76 -12.78 -15.40 17.01
C GLY A 76 -12.54 -15.52 15.51
N GLU A 77 -13.25 -14.74 14.70
CA GLU A 77 -13.17 -14.80 13.24
C GLU A 77 -12.95 -13.42 12.61
N SER A 78 -12.29 -13.41 11.44
CA SER A 78 -12.15 -12.18 10.66
C SER A 78 -13.51 -11.75 10.12
N THR A 79 -13.78 -10.45 10.14
CA THR A 79 -15.00 -9.84 9.63
C THR A 79 -14.66 -8.86 8.52
N GLY A 80 -15.61 -8.52 7.66
CA GLY A 80 -15.31 -7.57 6.59
C GLY A 80 -16.39 -7.43 5.53
N GLY A 81 -16.80 -6.19 5.27
CA GLY A 81 -17.59 -5.81 4.11
C GLY A 81 -16.72 -5.44 2.92
N ARG A 82 -17.28 -5.48 1.70
CA ARG A 82 -16.56 -5.20 0.44
C ARG A 82 -15.75 -3.90 0.43
N VAL A 83 -16.27 -2.85 1.07
CA VAL A 83 -15.65 -1.52 1.13
C VAL A 83 -14.70 -1.32 2.32
N GLN A 84 -14.57 -2.32 3.18
CA GLN A 84 -13.74 -2.21 4.38
C GLN A 84 -12.31 -2.66 4.09
N SER A 85 -11.35 -1.97 4.72
CA SER A 85 -9.93 -2.33 4.69
C SER A 85 -9.54 -3.10 5.96
N GLY A 86 -8.45 -3.85 5.91
CA GLY A 86 -7.65 -4.18 7.09
C GLY A 86 -6.70 -3.04 7.46
N LEU A 87 -5.74 -3.32 8.34
CA LEU A 87 -4.73 -2.37 8.79
C LEU A 87 -3.31 -2.90 8.61
N ALA A 88 -2.39 -1.98 8.37
CA ALA A 88 -0.96 -2.16 8.56
C ALA A 88 -0.42 -1.13 9.55
N GLY A 89 0.67 -1.51 10.22
CA GLY A 89 1.42 -0.63 11.10
C GLY A 89 2.91 -0.86 10.95
N ILE A 90 3.67 0.23 10.90
CA ILE A 90 5.11 0.18 10.67
C ILE A 90 5.82 0.90 11.80
N PHE A 91 6.81 0.23 12.37
CA PHE A 91 7.67 0.78 13.41
C PHE A 91 9.12 0.64 13.01
N VAL A 92 9.89 1.70 13.22
CA VAL A 92 11.33 1.71 13.05
C VAL A 92 11.95 1.98 14.40
N LEU A 93 12.76 1.05 14.88
CA LEU A 93 13.44 1.12 16.16
C LEU A 93 14.93 1.27 15.94
N LYS A 94 15.59 2.07 16.78
CA LYS A 94 17.04 2.22 16.81
C LYS A 94 17.61 1.49 18.01
N GLN A 95 18.68 0.72 17.80
CA GLN A 95 19.40 0.08 18.90
C GLN A 95 20.10 1.16 19.75
N VAL A 96 19.95 1.05 21.07
CA VAL A 96 20.62 1.86 22.07
C VAL A 96 21.27 0.94 23.12
N ARG A 97 22.09 1.48 24.02
CA ARG A 97 22.70 0.69 25.09
C ARG A 97 21.60 0.01 25.92
N GLY A 98 21.60 -1.33 25.93
CA GLY A 98 20.66 -2.14 26.70
C GLY A 98 19.29 -2.39 26.07
N GLY A 99 19.02 -1.96 24.83
CA GLY A 99 17.73 -2.25 24.17
C GLY A 99 17.45 -1.44 22.92
N TRP A 100 16.18 -1.05 22.76
CA TRP A 100 15.68 -0.33 21.60
C TRP A 100 14.99 0.98 22.01
N GLN A 101 14.95 1.92 21.09
CA GLN A 101 14.19 3.15 21.17
C GLN A 101 13.38 3.34 19.89
N LEU A 102 12.16 3.87 19.99
CA LEU A 102 11.36 4.24 18.83
C LEU A 102 12.06 5.36 18.05
N LEU A 103 12.27 5.14 16.75
CA LEU A 103 12.80 6.14 15.84
C LEU A 103 11.68 6.74 14.98
N ALA A 104 10.78 5.91 14.45
CA ALA A 104 9.62 6.37 13.67
C ALA A 104 8.48 5.35 13.78
N ALA A 105 7.23 5.80 13.69
CA ALA A 105 6.06 4.94 13.62
C ALA A 105 5.02 5.52 12.66
N LYS A 106 4.33 4.62 11.96
CA LYS A 106 3.02 4.87 11.35
C LYS A 106 2.12 3.68 11.72
N PRO A 107 1.48 3.70 12.90
CA PRO A 107 0.86 2.52 13.50
C PRO A 107 -0.46 2.13 12.85
N TYR A 108 -1.11 3.03 12.11
CA TYR A 108 -2.40 2.78 11.48
C TYR A 108 -2.37 3.25 10.02
N ILE A 109 -2.50 2.29 9.12
CA ILE A 109 -2.54 2.48 7.67
C ILE A 109 -3.65 1.59 7.14
N GLU A 110 -4.65 2.17 6.49
CA GLU A 110 -5.68 1.38 5.81
C GLU A 110 -5.11 0.63 4.63
N ILE A 111 -5.31 -0.69 4.64
CA ILE A 111 -4.82 -1.56 3.59
C ILE A 111 -5.66 -2.82 3.41
N GLY A 112 -5.62 -3.34 2.21
CA GLY A 112 -6.43 -4.43 1.69
C GLY A 112 -7.89 -4.05 1.44
N THR A 113 -8.71 -5.09 1.31
CA THR A 113 -10.12 -5.03 0.94
C THR A 113 -10.85 -6.13 1.69
N TYR A 114 -12.18 -6.05 1.81
CA TYR A 114 -12.97 -7.04 2.54
C TYR A 114 -12.54 -7.21 4.00
N GLY A 115 -12.06 -6.14 4.63
CA GLY A 115 -11.59 -6.14 6.01
C GLY A 115 -10.24 -6.83 6.24
N VAL A 116 -9.58 -7.32 5.18
CA VAL A 116 -8.38 -8.16 5.29
C VAL A 116 -7.16 -7.42 4.79
N ALA A 117 -6.06 -7.45 5.55
CA ALA A 117 -4.77 -6.92 5.13
C ALA A 117 -4.03 -7.91 4.20
N PRO A 118 -3.13 -7.45 3.30
CA PRO A 118 -2.39 -8.37 2.44
C PRO A 118 -1.59 -9.40 3.24
N GLU A 119 -1.66 -10.67 2.83
CA GLU A 119 -0.94 -11.77 3.47
C GLU A 119 0.59 -11.53 3.48
N ALA A 120 1.28 -12.11 4.48
CA ALA A 120 2.71 -11.96 4.70
C ALA A 120 3.60 -12.23 3.47
N LYS A 121 3.17 -13.13 2.57
CA LYS A 121 3.89 -13.51 1.35
C LYS A 121 3.95 -12.39 0.29
N TYR A 122 3.01 -11.45 0.31
CA TYR A 122 2.95 -10.34 -0.64
C TYR A 122 3.77 -9.13 -0.21
N TRP A 123 4.11 -9.06 1.08
CA TRP A 123 4.99 -8.04 1.60
C TRP A 123 6.44 -8.33 1.26
N SER A 124 7.16 -7.30 0.87
CA SER A 124 8.60 -7.33 0.64
C SER A 124 9.29 -6.19 1.38
N PHE A 125 10.51 -6.43 1.84
CA PHE A 125 11.36 -5.38 2.43
C PHE A 125 12.44 -5.00 1.43
N ARG A 126 12.51 -3.71 1.09
CA ARG A 126 13.32 -3.22 -0.04
C ARG A 126 14.14 -1.99 0.37
N GLN A 127 15.25 -1.80 -0.35
CA GLN A 127 16.08 -0.61 -0.26
C GLN A 127 15.61 0.42 -1.30
N PHE A 128 15.17 1.57 -0.82
CA PHE A 128 14.68 2.69 -1.63
C PHE A 128 15.68 3.84 -1.72
N GLY A 129 16.89 3.66 -1.18
CA GLY A 129 17.95 4.66 -1.14
C GLY A 129 19.13 4.12 -0.34
N ARG A 130 20.32 4.75 -0.40
CA ARG A 130 21.55 4.22 0.22
C ARG A 130 21.36 3.87 1.71
N ALA A 131 20.55 4.63 2.43
CA ALA A 131 20.13 4.36 3.80
C ALA A 131 18.61 4.49 3.99
N ARG A 132 17.84 4.22 2.94
CA ARG A 132 16.36 4.28 2.98
C ARG A 132 15.81 2.89 2.74
N TRP A 133 15.06 2.39 3.71
CA TRP A 133 14.48 1.06 3.66
C TRP A 133 13.00 1.12 4.03
N GLY A 134 12.28 0.09 3.66
CA GLY A 134 10.91 -0.07 4.11
C GLY A 134 10.18 -1.22 3.42
N PHE A 135 8.87 -1.27 3.66
CA PHE A 135 8.01 -2.35 3.21
C PHE A 135 7.26 -1.96 1.95
N MET A 136 6.96 -2.95 1.12
CA MET A 136 6.18 -2.79 -0.11
C MET A 136 5.25 -3.97 -0.29
N THR A 137 4.03 -3.72 -0.73
CA THR A 137 3.04 -4.77 -1.03
C THR A 137 2.14 -4.37 -2.19
N PRO A 138 1.72 -5.31 -3.06
CA PRO A 138 0.69 -5.06 -4.04
C PRO A 138 -0.70 -4.99 -3.38
N MET A 139 -1.60 -4.28 -4.04
CA MET A 139 -3.01 -4.18 -3.70
C MET A 139 -3.84 -4.16 -4.98
N SER A 140 -5.10 -4.59 -4.89
CA SER A 140 -6.02 -4.47 -6.02
C SER A 140 -7.43 -4.19 -5.53
N TYR A 141 -8.13 -3.36 -6.29
CA TYR A 141 -9.51 -2.97 -6.07
C TYR A 141 -10.34 -3.30 -7.30
N LEU A 142 -11.58 -3.72 -7.06
CA LEU A 142 -12.61 -3.86 -8.09
C LEU A 142 -13.85 -3.12 -7.61
N SER A 143 -14.23 -2.06 -8.33
CA SER A 143 -15.41 -1.27 -8.02
C SER A 143 -16.16 -0.92 -9.30
N HIS A 144 -17.48 -1.16 -9.32
CA HIS A 144 -18.36 -0.85 -10.46
C HIS A 144 -17.83 -1.28 -11.85
N GLY A 145 -17.11 -2.40 -11.92
CA GLY A 145 -16.53 -2.91 -13.17
C GLY A 145 -15.23 -2.23 -13.63
N TYR A 146 -14.67 -1.36 -12.80
CA TYR A 146 -13.30 -0.86 -12.89
C TYR A 146 -12.40 -1.70 -11.99
N ALA A 147 -11.35 -2.28 -12.56
CA ALA A 147 -10.31 -2.99 -11.83
C ALA A 147 -9.06 -2.12 -11.80
N SER A 148 -8.50 -1.88 -10.61
CA SER A 148 -7.23 -1.19 -10.42
C SER A 148 -6.29 -2.03 -9.55
N SER A 149 -4.99 -1.95 -9.82
CA SER A 149 -3.95 -2.51 -8.95
C SER A 149 -2.94 -1.43 -8.63
N GLU A 150 -2.46 -1.44 -7.39
CA GLU A 150 -1.47 -0.50 -6.88
C GLU A 150 -0.29 -1.25 -6.24
N ILE A 151 0.85 -0.58 -6.16
CA ILE A 151 1.91 -0.91 -5.23
C ILE A 151 1.89 0.14 -4.12
N LEU A 152 1.76 -0.32 -2.88
CA LEU A 152 1.97 0.52 -1.70
C LEU A 152 3.42 0.39 -1.26
N ILE A 153 4.04 1.55 -1.03
CA ILE A 153 5.43 1.68 -0.62
C ILE A 153 5.46 2.47 0.68
N PHE A 154 6.03 1.88 1.71
CA PHE A 154 6.25 2.53 2.98
C PHE A 154 7.73 2.70 3.19
N THR A 155 8.18 3.92 3.42
CA THR A 155 9.62 4.21 3.53
C THR A 155 9.95 5.00 4.77
N HIS A 156 11.01 4.57 5.45
CA HIS A 156 11.62 5.37 6.50
C HIS A 156 12.52 6.43 5.86
N ASN A 157 12.30 7.70 6.21
CA ASN A 157 13.12 8.82 5.71
C ASN A 157 14.48 8.94 6.40
N GLY A 158 14.94 7.90 7.12
CA GLY A 158 16.14 7.90 7.96
C GLY A 158 16.13 8.96 9.06
N ALA A 159 14.97 9.48 9.43
CA ALA A 159 14.79 10.38 10.54
C ALA A 159 13.56 9.92 11.35
N GLY A 160 12.69 10.84 11.74
CA GLY A 160 11.55 10.54 12.62
C GLY A 160 10.29 10.01 11.94
N LYS A 161 10.29 9.74 10.61
CA LYS A 161 9.03 9.54 9.85
C LYS A 161 9.03 8.32 8.93
N VAL A 162 7.86 7.68 8.86
CA VAL A 162 7.51 6.67 7.85
C VAL A 162 6.52 7.29 6.87
N SER A 163 6.93 7.39 5.61
CA SER A 163 6.12 7.87 4.49
C SER A 163 5.33 6.74 3.85
N GLU A 164 4.24 7.07 3.18
CA GLU A 164 3.45 6.18 2.35
C GLU A 164 3.42 6.70 0.92
N SER A 165 3.46 5.81 -0.06
CA SER A 165 3.27 6.13 -1.46
C SER A 165 2.42 5.04 -2.11
N ARG A 166 1.51 5.45 -2.98
CA ARG A 166 0.62 4.57 -3.73
C ARG A 166 0.87 4.83 -5.20
N ILE A 167 1.22 3.79 -5.94
CA ILE A 167 1.53 3.87 -7.37
C ILE A 167 0.61 2.90 -8.10
N THR A 168 -0.24 3.41 -8.99
CA THR A 168 -1.12 2.59 -9.80
C THR A 168 -0.28 1.81 -10.82
N THR A 169 -0.47 0.50 -10.87
CA THR A 169 0.27 -0.41 -11.76
C THR A 169 -0.63 -1.15 -12.73
N LYS A 170 -1.94 -1.22 -12.52
CA LYS A 170 -2.88 -1.76 -13.50
C LYS A 170 -4.20 -1.02 -13.44
N THR A 171 -4.84 -0.83 -14.58
CA THR A 171 -6.22 -0.34 -14.66
C THR A 171 -6.94 -1.00 -15.84
N ASN A 172 -8.21 -1.33 -15.67
CA ASN A 172 -9.06 -1.96 -16.68
C ASN A 172 -10.54 -1.65 -16.43
N ASN A 173 -11.21 -1.04 -17.40
CA ASN A 173 -12.66 -0.80 -17.40
C ASN A 173 -13.43 -1.73 -18.36
N GLY A 174 -12.79 -2.80 -18.84
CA GLY A 174 -13.40 -3.73 -19.79
C GLY A 174 -14.64 -4.45 -19.25
N TYR A 175 -14.74 -4.70 -17.93
CA TYR A 175 -15.92 -5.36 -17.36
C TYR A 175 -17.17 -4.51 -17.50
N ILE A 176 -17.10 -3.24 -17.08
CA ILE A 176 -18.24 -2.33 -17.22
C ILE A 176 -18.57 -2.09 -18.71
N LEU A 177 -17.58 -2.05 -19.60
CA LEU A 177 -17.80 -1.87 -21.06
C LEU A 177 -18.20 -3.15 -21.80
N ASP A 178 -18.30 -4.30 -21.12
CA ASP A 178 -18.40 -5.64 -21.75
C ASP A 178 -17.39 -5.82 -22.91
N ASN A 179 -16.18 -5.27 -22.73
CA ASN A 179 -15.12 -5.22 -23.74
C ASN A 179 -15.61 -4.70 -25.12
N CYS A 180 -16.56 -3.77 -25.12
CA CYS A 180 -17.24 -3.22 -26.29
C CYS A 180 -17.99 -4.24 -27.15
N ARG A 181 -18.42 -5.36 -26.57
CA ARG A 181 -19.23 -6.37 -27.27
C ARG A 181 -20.69 -5.94 -27.39
N THR A 182 -21.27 -5.44 -26.31
CA THR A 182 -22.68 -5.04 -26.21
C THR A 182 -22.83 -3.54 -25.91
N ASN A 183 -23.95 -2.98 -26.34
CA ASN A 183 -24.38 -1.65 -25.94
C ASN A 183 -24.92 -1.75 -24.51
N ARG A 184 -24.42 -0.91 -23.59
CA ARG A 184 -24.79 -0.94 -22.17
C ARG A 184 -26.25 -0.61 -21.90
N ASP A 185 -26.85 0.22 -22.75
CA ASP A 185 -28.22 0.72 -22.56
C ASP A 185 -29.25 -0.29 -23.07
N THR A 186 -28.91 -1.02 -24.14
CA THR A 186 -29.85 -1.93 -24.82
C THR A 186 -29.56 -3.42 -24.58
N GLY A 187 -28.35 -3.76 -24.13
CA GLY A 187 -27.87 -5.14 -23.99
C GLY A 187 -27.64 -5.87 -25.32
N GLN A 188 -27.87 -5.22 -26.47
CA GLN A 188 -27.68 -5.80 -27.79
C GLN A 188 -26.23 -5.68 -28.26
N PRO A 189 -25.78 -6.49 -29.25
CA PRO A 189 -24.46 -6.33 -29.84
C PRO A 189 -24.26 -4.90 -30.37
N ASN A 190 -23.09 -4.30 -30.09
CA ASN A 190 -22.76 -2.97 -30.61
C ASN A 190 -22.74 -2.97 -32.15
N THR A 191 -23.40 -1.98 -32.75
CA THR A 191 -23.17 -1.57 -34.15
C THR A 191 -21.71 -1.13 -34.35
N PRO A 192 -21.22 -1.02 -35.59
CA PRO A 192 -19.87 -0.53 -35.86
C PRO A 192 -19.58 0.85 -35.25
N ALA A 193 -20.55 1.77 -35.29
CA ALA A 193 -20.41 3.12 -34.75
C ALA A 193 -20.34 3.14 -33.22
N GLU A 194 -21.22 2.39 -32.55
CA GLU A 194 -21.21 2.26 -31.08
C GLU A 194 -19.94 1.59 -30.58
N ARG A 195 -19.48 0.56 -31.30
CA ARG A 195 -18.21 -0.10 -31.00
C ARG A 195 -17.06 0.89 -31.10
N GLN A 196 -17.00 1.70 -32.15
CA GLN A 196 -15.97 2.73 -32.31
C GLN A 196 -15.99 3.73 -31.15
N LYS A 197 -17.16 4.20 -30.74
CA LYS A 197 -17.32 5.09 -29.58
C LYS A 197 -16.81 4.42 -28.29
N CYS A 198 -17.29 3.21 -27.99
CA CYS A 198 -16.85 2.44 -26.82
C CYS A 198 -15.34 2.20 -26.82
N ARG A 199 -14.74 1.92 -27.99
CA ARG A 199 -13.29 1.73 -28.12
C ARG A 199 -12.48 2.98 -27.77
N GLY A 200 -13.05 4.18 -27.86
CA GLY A 200 -12.42 5.42 -27.40
C GLY A 200 -12.32 5.53 -25.88
N GLU A 201 -13.23 4.89 -25.15
CA GLU A 201 -13.31 4.94 -23.68
C GLU A 201 -12.66 3.71 -23.00
N TRP A 202 -12.48 2.61 -23.76
CA TRP A 202 -11.90 1.38 -23.25
C TRP A 202 -10.40 1.50 -23.01
N HIS A 203 -9.96 1.13 -21.82
CA HIS A 203 -8.55 1.02 -21.48
C HIS A 203 -8.25 -0.29 -20.75
N LYS A 204 -7.03 -0.77 -20.98
CA LYS A 204 -6.42 -1.87 -20.24
C LYS A 204 -4.93 -1.62 -20.22
N LEU A 205 -4.44 -1.14 -19.09
CA LEU A 205 -3.04 -0.77 -18.89
C LEU A 205 -2.43 -1.61 -17.78
N SER A 206 -1.17 -1.97 -17.93
CA SER A 206 -0.37 -2.56 -16.87
C SER A 206 1.05 -2.01 -16.90
N ALA A 207 1.66 -1.91 -15.73
CA ALA A 207 3.02 -1.46 -15.53
C ALA A 207 3.79 -2.51 -14.72
N SER A 208 5.00 -2.83 -15.18
CA SER A 208 6.00 -3.49 -14.34
C SER A 208 6.84 -2.44 -13.61
N PHE A 209 7.37 -2.81 -12.45
CA PHE A 209 8.03 -1.89 -11.52
C PHE A 209 9.46 -2.32 -11.23
N ARG A 210 10.37 -1.35 -11.13
CA ARG A 210 11.77 -1.54 -10.69
C ARG A 210 12.27 -0.34 -9.89
N ILE A 211 13.04 -0.59 -8.84
CA ILE A 211 13.82 0.45 -8.13
C ILE A 211 15.14 0.67 -8.89
N MET A 212 15.55 1.93 -9.09
CA MET A 212 16.73 2.29 -9.87
C MET A 212 17.90 2.75 -8.98
N PRO A 213 18.67 1.82 -8.35
CA PRO A 213 19.69 2.16 -7.37
C PRO A 213 20.90 2.93 -7.94
N HIS A 214 21.11 2.86 -9.26
CA HIS A 214 22.22 3.53 -9.95
C HIS A 214 21.82 4.90 -10.54
N ALA A 215 20.54 5.26 -10.49
CA ALA A 215 20.07 6.56 -10.93
C ALA A 215 20.27 7.62 -9.83
N ARG A 216 20.35 8.89 -10.24
CA ARG A 216 20.52 10.02 -9.31
C ARG A 216 19.34 10.08 -8.34
N PRO A 217 19.56 9.98 -7.02
CA PRO A 217 18.48 10.00 -6.04
C PRO A 217 17.88 11.40 -5.88
N THR A 218 16.61 11.45 -5.50
CA THR A 218 15.89 12.68 -5.08
C THR A 218 15.62 12.60 -3.58
N ALA A 219 16.07 13.58 -2.80
CA ALA A 219 15.98 13.57 -1.33
C ALA A 219 16.53 12.28 -0.66
N GLY A 220 17.54 11.65 -1.27
CA GLY A 220 18.15 10.41 -0.80
C GLY A 220 17.38 9.13 -1.18
N PHE A 221 16.31 9.24 -1.96
CA PHE A 221 15.55 8.11 -2.50
C PHE A 221 15.86 7.85 -3.97
N TYR A 222 16.03 6.58 -4.33
CA TYR A 222 16.20 6.12 -5.70
C TYR A 222 14.89 6.29 -6.48
N PRO A 223 14.94 6.74 -7.73
CA PRO A 223 13.74 6.80 -8.56
C PRO A 223 13.22 5.40 -8.87
N LEU A 224 11.93 5.34 -9.21
CA LEU A 224 11.24 4.11 -9.59
C LEU A 224 11.03 4.14 -11.10
N GLN A 225 11.32 3.03 -11.78
CA GLN A 225 11.04 2.85 -13.19
C GLN A 225 9.78 2.01 -13.37
N LEU A 226 8.81 2.55 -14.09
CA LEU A 226 7.57 1.89 -14.46
C LEU A 226 7.58 1.65 -15.97
N THR A 227 7.31 0.42 -16.40
CA THR A 227 7.28 0.05 -17.82
C THR A 227 5.87 -0.36 -18.20
N VAL A 228 5.18 0.50 -18.96
CA VAL A 228 3.76 0.41 -19.27
C VAL A 228 3.52 -0.29 -20.59
N SER A 229 2.54 -1.20 -20.59
CA SER A 229 2.01 -1.87 -21.76
C SER A 229 0.49 -1.89 -21.73
N GLY A 230 -0.12 -2.01 -22.92
CA GLY A 230 -1.57 -2.07 -23.07
C GLY A 230 -2.10 -0.94 -23.96
N PHE A 231 -3.33 -0.49 -23.69
CA PHE A 231 -3.97 0.57 -24.46
C PHE A 231 -4.87 1.45 -23.61
N ASP A 232 -5.05 2.68 -24.09
CA ASP A 232 -6.00 3.67 -23.59
C ASP A 232 -6.71 4.29 -24.79
N GLY A 233 -7.97 3.93 -24.99
CA GLY A 233 -8.70 4.20 -26.21
C GLY A 233 -7.96 3.62 -27.43
N PHE A 234 -7.64 4.50 -28.37
CA PHE A 234 -6.88 4.15 -29.58
C PHE A 234 -5.36 4.20 -29.39
N LYS A 235 -4.87 4.77 -28.29
CA LYS A 235 -3.44 4.86 -28.00
C LYS A 235 -2.93 3.54 -27.46
N ARG A 236 -1.81 3.05 -28.02
CA ARG A 236 -1.14 1.82 -27.58
C ARG A 236 0.18 2.12 -26.91
N TYR A 237 0.46 1.38 -25.84
CA TYR A 237 1.71 1.43 -25.10
C TYR A 237 2.44 0.11 -25.28
N ARG A 238 3.70 0.17 -25.72
CA ARG A 238 4.57 -0.99 -25.95
C ARG A 238 5.82 -0.84 -25.10
N ASN A 239 5.75 -1.31 -23.85
CA ASN A 239 6.83 -1.22 -22.88
C ASN A 239 7.39 0.21 -22.73
N GLN A 240 6.51 1.21 -22.71
CA GLN A 240 6.92 2.60 -22.56
C GLN A 240 7.37 2.86 -21.13
N THR A 241 8.56 3.44 -20.97
CA THR A 241 9.16 3.68 -19.67
C THR A 241 8.81 5.04 -19.09
N PHE A 242 8.54 5.08 -17.79
CA PHE A 242 8.29 6.27 -17.00
C PHE A 242 9.17 6.23 -15.74
N LEU A 243 9.70 7.38 -15.35
CA LEU A 243 10.42 7.54 -14.10
C LEU A 243 9.55 8.28 -13.09
N ILE A 244 9.44 7.71 -11.90
CA ILE A 244 8.72 8.28 -10.76
C ILE A 244 9.76 8.68 -9.72
N HIS A 245 9.73 9.94 -9.33
CA HIS A 245 10.66 10.52 -8.37
C HIS A 245 9.98 10.71 -7.02
N TYR A 246 10.78 10.64 -5.96
CA TYR A 246 10.32 11.00 -4.63
C TYR A 246 10.26 12.53 -4.51
N ASN A 247 9.13 13.04 -4.02
CA ASN A 247 8.92 14.45 -3.73
C ASN A 247 9.06 14.67 -2.22
N ALA A 248 10.06 15.45 -1.80
CA ALA A 248 10.32 15.70 -0.39
C ALA A 248 9.21 16.52 0.30
N ALA A 249 8.55 17.42 -0.42
CA ALA A 249 7.49 18.26 0.14
C ALA A 249 6.19 17.47 0.36
N GLN A 250 5.88 16.54 -0.55
CA GLN A 250 4.74 15.63 -0.42
C GLN A 250 5.07 14.35 0.34
N GLU A 251 6.35 14.16 0.66
CA GLU A 251 6.92 12.99 1.35
C GLU A 251 6.48 11.65 0.73
N SER A 252 6.39 11.59 -0.59
CA SER A 252 5.89 10.44 -1.33
C SER A 252 6.53 10.33 -2.72
N TYR A 253 6.45 9.16 -3.32
CA TYR A 253 6.65 9.01 -4.77
C TYR A 253 5.43 9.55 -5.51
N VAL A 254 5.67 10.42 -6.48
CA VAL A 254 4.60 11.14 -7.18
C VAL A 254 4.58 10.73 -8.64
N GLU A 255 3.45 10.16 -9.05
CA GLU A 255 3.23 9.79 -10.45
C GLU A 255 3.26 11.05 -11.33
N PRO A 256 4.08 11.09 -12.39
CA PRO A 256 4.11 12.25 -13.26
C PRO A 256 2.79 12.35 -14.03
N ARG A 257 2.34 13.57 -14.35
CA ARG A 257 1.09 13.80 -15.11
C ARG A 257 1.04 13.07 -16.45
N THR A 258 2.21 12.77 -17.03
CA THR A 258 2.34 12.02 -18.28
C THR A 258 2.21 10.50 -18.12
N TYR A 259 2.19 9.99 -16.88
CA TYR A 259 1.99 8.58 -16.59
C TYR A 259 0.53 8.18 -16.86
N PRO A 260 0.28 7.24 -17.78
CA PRO A 260 -1.08 7.01 -18.29
C PRO A 260 -2.02 6.33 -17.28
N LEU A 261 -1.52 5.85 -16.15
CA LEU A 261 -2.34 5.27 -15.08
C LEU A 261 -2.67 6.27 -13.96
N ALA A 262 -2.05 7.46 -13.91
CA ALA A 262 -2.11 8.37 -12.76
C ALA A 262 -3.49 8.98 -12.46
N ASN A 263 -4.50 8.78 -13.31
CA ASN A 263 -5.83 9.40 -13.20
C ASN A 263 -6.93 8.51 -13.81
N LYS A 264 -6.81 7.18 -13.68
CA LYS A 264 -7.73 6.21 -14.28
C LYS A 264 -8.55 5.47 -13.24
#